data_AF-A0A959FQ86-F1
#
_entry.id   AF-A0A959FQ86-F1
#
_cell.length_a   1.000
_cell.length_b   1.000
_cell.length_c   1.000
_cell.angle_alpha   90.00
_cell.angle_beta   90.00
_cell.angle_gamma   90.00
#
_symmetry.space_group_name_H-M   'P 1'
#
loop_
_entity.id
_entity.type
_entity.pdbx_description
1 polymer ?
#
loop_
_entity_poly.entity_id
_entity_poly.type
_entity_poly.pdbx_seq_one_letter_code
_entity_poly.pdbx_strand_id
1 'polypeptide(L)'
;MYLLRLSALCALLCLTLSGLRADLPPTTSGHEALLERAAPPLLFMENRGQVRDLHGQARPDILFLARQGGVKVAVRANGISYQFEEHAPPLAATNPDLPGAALAEPREPGMVTTHRLDLDLLGANPNPTVERHSLNPYFENHYNLPGATDGIVGVRAYERIILHEVYPGIDWVIYTQDGRMKYDFVLRPGADPNLIRLRYRGAEGLRLNNDGSLTAGTPLGEITEAAPHSFTERGVVGSSFVLHADGVLTFALDQYDPTLPLTIDPALVWATYYGGSDWDQSNAVSTDPAGNVYIAGRTLSNNNISAGGHDNTYGGGYYNDAFLVKFDGNGVRLWATYYGGNQDDIGQAVCTDQTGNVYLAGYTESSSSIAAGGHQNTKGPYTDAFLVKFDTDGVRLWGTYYGGGSIDY
;
A
#
# COMPACT_ATOMS: atom_id res chain seq x y z
N MET A 1 -38.50 -7.05 -32.72
CA MET A 1 -39.18 -6.82 -31.43
C MET A 1 -38.37 -7.59 -30.39
N TYR A 2 -38.04 -6.94 -29.28
CA TYR A 2 -37.02 -7.26 -28.24
C TYR A 2 -35.57 -6.86 -28.53
N LEU A 3 -35.25 -5.68 -27.97
CA LEU A 3 -33.94 -5.19 -27.54
C LEU A 3 -33.36 -6.11 -26.45
N LEU A 4 -32.03 -6.20 -26.33
CA LEU A 4 -31.32 -5.86 -25.09
C LEU A 4 -29.82 -5.71 -25.32
N ARG A 5 -29.30 -4.60 -24.81
CA ARG A 5 -27.91 -4.15 -24.79
C ARG A 5 -27.11 -4.99 -23.79
N LEU A 6 -25.86 -5.35 -24.09
CA LEU A 6 -24.86 -5.67 -23.06
C LEU A 6 -23.77 -4.59 -23.10
N SER A 7 -23.86 -3.66 -22.18
CA SER A 7 -22.79 -2.75 -21.77
C SER A 7 -22.19 -3.30 -20.48
N ALA A 8 -20.97 -3.81 -20.52
CA ALA A 8 -20.18 -4.08 -19.32
C ALA A 8 -19.34 -2.83 -19.02
N LEU A 9 -19.81 -2.01 -18.09
CA LEU A 9 -19.08 -0.89 -17.52
C LEU A 9 -18.27 -1.44 -16.34
N CYS A 10 -16.95 -1.52 -16.50
CA CYS A 10 -16.03 -1.79 -15.40
C CYS A 10 -15.82 -0.47 -14.66
N ALA A 11 -16.39 -0.33 -13.47
CA ALA A 11 -16.21 0.85 -12.62
C ALA A 11 -14.94 0.67 -11.77
N LEU A 12 -13.82 1.20 -12.26
CA LEU A 12 -12.71 1.60 -11.42
C LEU A 12 -13.16 2.87 -10.68
N LEU A 13 -13.37 2.79 -9.35
CA LEU A 13 -13.55 3.99 -8.54
C LEU A 13 -12.17 4.63 -8.32
N CYS A 14 -11.73 5.37 -9.34
CA CYS A 14 -10.53 6.18 -9.32
C CYS A 14 -10.90 7.56 -8.78
N LEU A 15 -10.24 8.01 -7.70
CA LEU A 15 -10.21 9.42 -7.32
C LEU A 15 -9.49 10.18 -8.45
N THR A 16 -10.25 10.70 -9.41
CA THR A 16 -9.79 11.73 -10.33
C THR A 16 -10.10 13.09 -9.72
N LEU A 17 -9.08 13.89 -9.40
CA LEU A 17 -9.24 15.35 -9.40
C LEU A 17 -9.42 15.76 -10.87
N SER A 18 -10.63 15.60 -11.40
CA SER A 18 -11.02 16.13 -12.69
C SER A 18 -11.43 17.59 -12.51
N GLY A 19 -10.49 18.50 -12.75
CA GLY A 19 -10.79 19.93 -12.75
C GLY A 19 -9.56 20.81 -12.93
N LEU A 20 -8.93 20.76 -14.11
CA LEU A 20 -8.18 21.85 -14.78
C LEU A 20 -7.34 21.26 -15.92
N ARG A 21 -7.98 20.92 -17.04
CA ARG A 21 -7.28 20.78 -18.33
C ARG A 21 -7.75 21.94 -19.20
N ALA A 22 -6.89 22.93 -19.40
CA ALA A 22 -7.07 23.90 -20.47
C ALA A 22 -6.66 23.20 -21.77
N ASP A 23 -7.63 22.93 -22.65
CA ASP A 23 -7.35 22.51 -24.02
C ASP A 23 -6.68 23.69 -24.75
N LEU A 24 -5.37 23.59 -24.98
CA LEU A 24 -4.65 24.45 -25.91
C LEU A 24 -4.53 23.74 -27.26
N PRO A 25 -4.78 24.43 -28.39
CA PRO A 25 -4.69 23.84 -29.72
C PRO A 25 -3.23 23.53 -30.09
N PRO A 26 -3.00 22.57 -31.01
CA PRO A 26 -1.66 22.07 -31.29
C PRO A 26 -0.84 23.10 -32.07
N THR A 27 0.14 23.72 -31.42
CA THR A 27 1.20 24.46 -32.12
C THR A 27 2.43 23.56 -32.27
N THR A 28 2.72 23.22 -33.51
CA THR A 28 3.93 22.52 -33.96
C THR A 28 5.18 23.36 -33.69
N SER A 29 6.05 22.91 -32.79
CA SER A 29 7.51 23.03 -32.92
C SER A 29 8.18 22.20 -31.84
N GLY A 30 9.04 21.27 -32.25
CA GLY A 30 9.77 20.39 -31.33
C GLY A 30 10.67 21.18 -30.40
N HIS A 31 10.48 20.99 -29.09
CA HIS A 31 11.47 21.05 -28.01
C HIS A 31 10.75 21.05 -26.64
N GLU A 32 9.85 20.10 -26.35
CA GLU A 32 9.41 19.86 -24.97
C GLU A 32 9.14 18.37 -24.74
N ALA A 33 10.22 17.61 -24.56
CA ALA A 33 10.17 16.47 -23.65
C ALA A 33 10.41 17.01 -22.23
N LEU A 34 9.48 17.85 -21.74
CA LEU A 34 9.40 18.16 -20.33
C LEU A 34 8.83 16.92 -19.67
N LEU A 35 9.71 16.24 -18.93
CA LEU A 35 9.38 15.23 -17.93
C LEU A 35 7.99 15.53 -17.34
N GLU A 36 7.04 14.59 -17.48
CA GLU A 36 5.94 14.50 -16.53
C GLU A 36 6.60 14.42 -15.15
N ARG A 37 6.73 15.57 -14.47
CA ARG A 37 7.12 15.59 -13.07
C ARG A 37 5.97 14.90 -12.35
N ALA A 38 6.15 13.60 -12.07
CA ALA A 38 5.37 12.93 -11.04
C ALA A 38 5.28 13.90 -9.85
N ALA A 39 4.05 14.16 -9.38
CA ALA A 39 3.87 15.01 -8.22
C ALA A 39 4.82 14.51 -7.11
N PRO A 40 5.56 15.39 -6.42
CA PRO A 40 6.47 14.94 -5.37
C PRO A 40 5.69 14.07 -4.37
N PRO A 41 6.32 13.01 -3.82
CA PRO A 41 5.66 12.15 -2.85
C PRO A 41 5.14 13.00 -1.69
N LEU A 42 3.98 12.63 -1.15
CA LEU A 42 3.48 13.24 0.07
C LEU A 42 4.43 12.85 1.22
N LEU A 43 5.16 13.80 1.80
CA LEU A 43 6.14 13.55 2.86
C LEU A 43 5.72 14.27 4.15
N PHE A 44 5.92 13.61 5.29
CA PHE A 44 5.65 14.18 6.61
C PHE A 44 6.86 14.97 7.12
N MET A 45 6.82 16.30 6.95
CA MET A 45 7.83 17.20 7.48
C MET A 45 7.64 17.39 8.98
N GLU A 46 8.65 17.06 9.78
CA GLU A 46 8.58 17.22 11.23
C GLU A 46 8.46 18.68 11.64
N ASN A 47 7.52 19.01 12.53
CA ASN A 47 7.42 20.36 13.08
C ASN A 47 8.49 20.59 14.16
N ARG A 48 9.51 21.37 13.81
CA ARG A 48 10.56 21.85 14.72
C ARG A 48 10.34 23.30 15.16
N GLY A 49 9.12 23.82 14.98
CA GLY A 49 8.72 25.19 15.29
C GLY A 49 8.51 26.08 14.05
N GLN A 50 8.65 25.53 12.84
CA GLN A 50 8.46 26.29 11.60
C GLN A 50 6.99 26.47 11.21
N VAL A 51 6.09 25.63 11.72
CA VAL A 51 4.67 25.66 11.35
C VAL A 51 3.95 26.78 12.09
N ARG A 52 3.24 27.62 11.34
CA ARG A 52 2.52 28.80 11.84
C ARG A 52 1.13 28.90 11.22
N ASP A 53 0.23 29.57 11.93
CA ASP A 53 -1.10 29.89 11.41
C ASP A 53 -1.10 31.17 10.54
N LEU A 54 -2.30 31.55 10.07
CA LEU A 54 -2.53 32.72 9.22
C LEU A 54 -2.17 34.06 9.93
N HIS A 55 -2.05 34.06 11.25
CA HIS A 55 -1.66 35.21 12.05
C HIS A 55 -0.17 35.17 12.45
N GLY A 56 0.59 34.19 11.96
CA GLY A 56 2.01 34.01 12.24
C GLY A 56 2.31 33.37 13.60
N GLN A 57 1.29 32.90 14.34
CA GLN A 57 1.49 32.24 15.63
C GLN A 57 2.00 30.82 15.41
N ALA A 58 2.97 30.40 16.24
CA ALA A 58 3.51 29.05 16.19
C ALA A 58 2.43 28.01 16.54
N ARG A 59 2.47 26.87 15.85
CA ARG A 59 1.49 25.78 16.01
C ARG A 59 2.17 24.52 16.52
N PRO A 60 2.57 24.47 17.81
CA PRO A 60 3.23 23.31 18.40
C PRO A 60 2.30 22.10 18.53
N ASP A 61 0.99 22.28 18.38
CA ASP A 61 -0.01 21.21 18.34
C ASP A 61 0.08 20.36 17.07
N ILE A 62 0.71 20.87 16.01
CA ILE A 62 1.00 20.13 14.78
C ILE A 62 2.35 19.43 14.96
N LEU A 63 2.37 18.10 14.86
CA LEU A 63 3.58 17.29 14.97
C LEU A 63 4.29 17.16 13.63
N PHE A 64 3.52 16.94 12.55
CA PHE A 64 4.05 16.85 11.19
C PHE A 64 3.15 17.59 10.21
N LEU A 65 3.74 18.08 9.12
CA LEU A 65 3.04 18.73 8.04
C LEU A 65 3.41 18.07 6.70
N ALA A 66 2.42 17.64 5.95
CA ALA A 66 2.57 17.18 4.58
C ALA A 66 1.79 18.07 3.61
N ARG A 67 2.25 18.18 2.37
CA ARG A 67 1.68 19.07 1.35
C ARG A 67 1.70 18.40 0.00
N GLN A 68 0.57 18.42 -0.71
CA GLN A 68 0.48 17.93 -2.08
C GLN A 68 -0.75 18.50 -2.78
N GLY A 69 -0.59 18.99 -4.02
CA GLY A 69 -1.71 19.27 -4.92
C GLY A 69 -2.82 20.19 -4.36
N GLY A 70 -2.46 21.26 -3.64
CA GLY A 70 -3.44 22.17 -3.03
C GLY A 70 -4.02 21.69 -1.69
N VAL A 71 -3.55 20.55 -1.17
CA VAL A 71 -3.93 20.03 0.15
C VAL A 71 -2.75 20.12 1.11
N LYS A 72 -3.01 20.63 2.32
CA LYS A 72 -2.10 20.55 3.47
C LYS A 72 -2.68 19.58 4.47
N VAL A 73 -1.85 18.68 4.96
CA VAL A 73 -2.20 17.66 5.95
C VAL A 73 -1.34 17.92 7.18
N ALA A 74 -1.97 18.36 8.26
CA ALA A 74 -1.31 18.57 9.54
C ALA A 74 -1.65 17.41 10.50
N VAL A 75 -0.66 16.62 10.84
CA VAL A 75 -0.79 15.54 11.83
C VAL A 75 -0.65 16.13 13.23
N ARG A 76 -1.64 15.90 14.08
CA ARG A 76 -1.69 16.29 15.49
C ARG A 76 -1.66 15.04 16.36
N ALA A 77 -1.34 15.22 17.65
CA ALA A 77 -1.39 14.13 18.63
C ALA A 77 -2.75 13.41 18.70
N ASN A 78 -3.83 14.16 18.45
CA ASN A 78 -5.21 13.70 18.62
C ASN A 78 -6.02 13.74 17.32
N GLY A 79 -5.37 13.78 16.15
CA GLY A 79 -6.11 13.92 14.90
C GLY A 79 -5.28 14.37 13.71
N ILE A 80 -5.96 14.54 12.59
CA ILE A 80 -5.41 15.13 11.37
C ILE A 80 -6.25 16.35 11.01
N SER A 81 -5.61 17.38 10.49
CA SER A 81 -6.29 18.52 9.88
C SER A 81 -5.91 18.59 8.40
N TYR A 82 -6.93 18.55 7.56
CA TYR A 82 -6.85 18.78 6.12
C TYR A 82 -7.21 20.24 5.85
N GLN A 83 -6.38 20.93 5.08
CA GLN A 83 -6.69 22.24 4.52
C GLN A 83 -6.64 22.13 2.99
N PHE A 84 -7.78 22.33 2.36
CA PHE A 84 -7.95 22.39 0.92
C PHE A 84 -7.79 23.83 0.45
N GLU A 85 -7.09 24.04 -0.66
CA GLU A 85 -6.89 25.35 -1.28
C GLU A 85 -7.25 25.26 -2.76
N GLU A 86 -8.20 26.07 -3.19
CA GLU A 86 -8.53 26.29 -4.60
C GLU A 86 -8.04 27.68 -5.02
N HIS A 87 -7.31 27.74 -6.12
CA HIS A 87 -6.75 28.98 -6.66
C HIS A 87 -7.54 29.40 -7.90
N ALA A 88 -8.30 30.49 -7.79
CA ALA A 88 -8.92 31.11 -8.95
C ALA A 88 -7.88 31.94 -9.72
N PRO A 89 -7.79 31.81 -11.06
CA PRO A 89 -6.90 32.67 -11.84
C PRO A 89 -7.32 34.15 -11.69
N PRO A 90 -6.38 35.10 -11.80
CA PRO A 90 -6.72 36.52 -11.79
C PRO A 90 -7.74 36.82 -12.89
N LEU A 91 -8.77 37.61 -12.60
CA LEU A 91 -9.70 38.08 -13.61
C LEU A 91 -8.92 38.84 -14.70
N ALA A 92 -9.06 38.43 -15.95
CA ALA A 92 -8.46 39.15 -17.07
C ALA A 92 -9.20 40.48 -17.27
N ALA A 93 -8.56 41.60 -16.98
CA ALA A 93 -9.05 42.90 -17.38
C ALA A 93 -8.90 43.04 -18.90
N THR A 94 -9.93 42.72 -19.68
CA THR A 94 -9.99 43.15 -21.08
C THR A 94 -10.46 44.60 -21.09
N ASN A 95 -9.53 45.54 -21.32
CA ASN A 95 -9.90 46.91 -21.67
C ASN A 95 -10.13 46.96 -23.19
N PRO A 96 -11.36 47.13 -23.68
CA PRO A 96 -11.66 47.10 -25.12
C PRO A 96 -11.11 48.33 -25.89
N ASP A 97 -10.72 49.40 -25.18
CA ASP A 97 -10.51 50.72 -25.78
C ASP A 97 -9.03 51.13 -25.97
N LEU A 98 -8.06 50.24 -25.71
CA LEU A 98 -6.62 50.56 -25.85
C LEU A 98 -5.87 49.54 -26.71
N PRO A 99 -5.74 49.76 -28.03
CA PRO A 99 -4.81 49.01 -28.87
C PRO A 99 -3.39 49.56 -28.68
N GLY A 100 -2.59 48.86 -27.89
CA GLY A 100 -1.14 49.09 -27.79
C GLY A 100 -0.67 49.61 -26.43
N ALA A 101 -0.05 48.70 -25.66
CA ALA A 101 0.89 48.94 -24.55
C ALA A 101 0.69 50.22 -23.72
N ALA A 102 -0.10 50.12 -22.65
CA ALA A 102 0.03 50.95 -21.47
C ALA A 102 -0.01 50.06 -20.22
N LEU A 103 0.87 50.36 -19.27
CA LEU A 103 1.14 49.67 -18.01
C LEU A 103 -0.08 48.95 -17.44
N ALA A 104 -0.03 47.62 -17.34
CA ALA A 104 -1.08 46.84 -16.72
C ALA A 104 -1.29 47.33 -15.28
N GLU A 105 -2.51 47.79 -14.99
CA GLU A 105 -3.02 47.98 -13.62
C GLU A 105 -2.67 46.77 -12.74
N PRO A 106 -2.48 46.95 -11.42
CA PRO A 106 -2.15 45.84 -10.53
C PRO A 106 -3.18 44.73 -10.71
N ARG A 107 -2.70 43.56 -11.17
CA ARG A 107 -3.49 42.33 -11.25
C ARG A 107 -4.19 42.16 -9.90
N GLU A 108 -5.53 42.16 -9.89
CA GLU A 108 -6.29 41.74 -8.71
C GLU A 108 -5.65 40.43 -8.21
N PRO A 109 -5.24 40.34 -6.93
CA PRO A 109 -4.63 39.13 -6.43
C PRO A 109 -5.61 37.97 -6.66
N GLY A 110 -5.10 36.87 -7.23
CA GLY A 110 -5.90 35.67 -7.44
C GLY A 110 -6.58 35.27 -6.13
N MET A 111 -7.87 34.93 -6.20
CA MET A 111 -8.63 34.54 -5.01
C MET A 111 -8.24 33.12 -4.62
N VAL A 112 -7.92 32.90 -3.35
CA VAL A 112 -7.69 31.57 -2.78
C VAL A 112 -8.83 31.25 -1.86
N THR A 113 -9.60 30.22 -2.20
CA THR A 113 -10.64 29.66 -1.31
C THR A 113 -10.01 28.56 -0.50
N THR A 114 -10.15 28.60 0.82
CA THR A 114 -9.64 27.54 1.69
C THR A 114 -10.74 26.91 2.50
N HIS A 115 -10.71 25.57 2.62
CA HIS A 115 -11.62 24.83 3.50
C HIS A 115 -10.84 23.92 4.43
N ARG A 116 -11.26 23.81 5.69
CA ARG A 116 -10.62 22.96 6.69
C ARG A 116 -11.56 21.83 7.12
N LEU A 117 -11.03 20.61 7.09
CA LEU A 117 -11.64 19.42 7.66
C LEU A 117 -10.71 18.86 8.74
N ASP A 118 -11.24 18.59 9.93
CA ASP A 118 -10.52 17.93 11.02
C ASP A 118 -11.05 16.51 11.19
N LEU A 119 -10.16 15.52 11.23
CA LEU A 119 -10.40 14.20 11.81
C LEU A 119 -9.85 14.21 13.23
N ASP A 120 -10.69 14.03 14.24
CA ASP A 120 -10.27 13.95 15.64
C ASP A 120 -10.45 12.54 16.20
N LEU A 121 -9.44 12.08 16.93
CA LEU A 121 -9.47 10.87 17.74
C LEU A 121 -9.98 11.27 19.14
N LEU A 122 -11.25 10.97 19.41
CA LEU A 122 -11.91 11.33 20.66
C LEU A 122 -11.33 10.52 21.83
N GLY A 123 -10.90 11.21 22.88
CA GLY A 123 -10.31 10.57 24.06
C GLY A 123 -8.87 10.09 23.89
N ALA A 124 -8.22 10.41 22.77
CA ALA A 124 -6.84 10.03 22.54
C ALA A 124 -5.87 10.72 23.51
N ASN A 125 -4.77 10.05 23.80
CA ASN A 125 -3.64 10.59 24.53
C ASN A 125 -3.15 11.89 23.84
N PRO A 126 -3.15 13.04 24.53
CA PRO A 126 -2.72 14.30 23.93
C PRO A 126 -1.21 14.39 23.74
N ASN A 127 -0.43 13.48 24.32
CA ASN A 127 1.04 13.47 24.26
C ASN A 127 1.56 12.04 23.93
N PRO A 128 1.26 11.49 22.75
CA PRO A 128 1.77 10.19 22.35
C PRO A 128 3.28 10.26 22.13
N THR A 129 3.98 9.14 22.34
CA THR A 129 5.39 9.05 21.95
C THR A 129 5.46 8.89 20.44
N VAL A 130 6.30 9.66 19.77
CA VAL A 130 6.42 9.65 18.31
C VAL A 130 7.66 8.88 17.88
N GLU A 131 7.48 7.85 17.06
CA GLU A 131 8.54 7.14 16.33
C GLU A 131 8.50 7.52 14.84
N ARG A 132 9.68 7.61 14.21
CA ARG A 132 9.86 8.12 12.84
C ARG A 132 10.56 7.05 12.01
N HIS A 133 10.00 6.72 10.86
CA HIS A 133 10.50 5.68 9.96
C HIS A 133 10.66 6.21 8.54
N SER A 134 11.41 5.47 7.71
CA SER A 134 11.61 5.80 6.30
C SER A 134 12.06 7.26 6.11
N LEU A 135 13.21 7.60 6.71
CA LEU A 135 13.82 8.92 6.58
C LEU A 135 14.08 9.21 5.10
N ASN A 136 13.45 10.27 4.60
CA ASN A 136 13.66 10.72 3.24
C ASN A 136 14.88 11.66 3.19
N PRO A 137 15.73 11.60 2.14
CA PRO A 137 16.87 12.50 2.00
C PRO A 137 16.46 13.98 1.84
N TYR A 138 15.21 14.25 1.45
CA TYR A 138 14.66 15.60 1.37
C TYR A 138 14.63 16.30 2.74
N PHE A 139 14.97 17.59 2.75
CA PHE A 139 14.86 18.43 3.93
C PHE A 139 14.58 19.89 3.55
N GLU A 140 14.02 20.64 4.50
CA GLU A 140 13.73 22.06 4.35
C GLU A 140 14.50 22.91 5.37
N ASN A 141 14.79 24.14 4.96
CA ASN A 141 15.34 25.20 5.81
C ASN A 141 14.38 26.38 5.78
N HIS A 142 14.01 26.90 6.96
CA HIS A 142 13.08 28.01 7.10
C HIS A 142 13.78 29.21 7.72
N TYR A 143 13.91 30.28 6.94
CA TYR A 143 14.46 31.55 7.36
C TYR A 143 13.36 32.60 7.50
N ASN A 144 13.67 33.73 8.14
CA ASN A 144 12.74 34.86 8.34
C ASN A 144 11.50 34.53 9.18
N LEU A 145 11.62 33.58 10.13
CA LEU A 145 10.55 33.26 11.06
C LEU A 145 10.65 34.13 12.32
N PRO A 146 9.53 34.75 12.78
CA PRO A 146 9.52 35.51 14.03
C PRO A 146 10.01 34.67 15.22
N GLY A 147 11.08 35.11 15.89
CA GLY A 147 11.67 34.41 17.04
C GLY A 147 12.68 33.31 16.70
N ALA A 148 13.06 33.12 15.43
CA ALA A 148 14.13 32.22 15.01
C ALA A 148 15.17 32.99 14.18
N THR A 149 16.05 33.74 14.85
CA THR A 149 17.05 34.63 14.23
C THR A 149 18.01 33.90 13.29
N ASP A 150 18.36 32.65 13.61
CA ASP A 150 19.27 31.83 12.79
C ASP A 150 18.52 30.91 11.80
N GLY A 151 17.19 31.01 11.76
CA GLY A 151 16.32 30.10 11.03
C GLY A 151 16.16 28.73 11.72
N ILE A 152 15.28 27.92 11.15
CA ILE A 152 15.06 26.51 11.53
C ILE A 152 15.54 25.66 10.36
N VAL A 153 16.68 25.02 10.52
CA VAL A 153 17.38 24.30 9.43
C VAL A 153 17.37 22.79 9.64
N GLY A 154 17.49 22.06 8.53
CA GLY A 154 17.53 20.59 8.53
C GLY A 154 16.22 19.97 9.01
N VAL A 155 15.09 20.56 8.64
CA VAL A 155 13.77 19.97 8.91
C VAL A 155 13.63 18.73 8.02
N ARG A 156 13.63 17.55 8.63
CA ARG A 156 13.61 16.26 7.92
C ARG A 156 12.19 15.84 7.56
N ALA A 157 12.11 15.05 6.48
CA ALA A 157 10.88 14.45 6.00
C ALA A 157 10.89 12.93 6.23
N TYR A 158 9.73 12.37 6.52
CA TYR A 158 9.53 10.94 6.75
C TYR A 158 8.37 10.44 5.90
N GLU A 159 8.39 9.16 5.52
CA GLU A 159 7.29 8.52 4.79
C GLU A 159 6.37 7.71 5.71
N ARG A 160 6.81 7.46 6.96
CA ARG A 160 6.05 6.74 7.97
C ARG A 160 6.33 7.32 9.36
N ILE A 161 5.26 7.54 10.12
CA ILE A 161 5.30 7.99 11.50
C ILE A 161 4.39 7.10 12.35
N ILE A 162 4.79 6.84 13.59
CA ILE A 162 4.00 6.05 14.55
C ILE A 162 3.80 6.91 15.79
N LEU A 163 2.54 7.12 16.15
CA LEU A 163 2.14 7.75 17.40
C LEU A 163 1.77 6.61 18.35
N HIS A 164 2.63 6.31 19.31
CA HIS A 164 2.41 5.22 20.27
C HIS A 164 1.44 5.61 21.37
N GLU A 165 0.67 4.62 21.82
CA GLU A 165 -0.28 4.76 22.93
C GLU A 165 -1.22 5.96 22.72
N VAL A 166 -1.74 6.11 21.49
CA VAL A 166 -2.83 7.09 21.23
C VAL A 166 -4.07 6.72 22.01
N TYR A 167 -4.26 5.42 22.26
CA TYR A 167 -5.11 4.86 23.29
C TYR A 167 -4.32 3.77 24.03
N PRO A 168 -4.71 3.38 25.26
CA PRO A 168 -4.05 2.28 25.97
C PRO A 168 -3.89 1.02 25.12
N GLY A 169 -2.64 0.68 24.78
CA GLY A 169 -2.28 -0.47 23.96
C GLY A 169 -2.54 -0.33 22.45
N ILE A 170 -2.85 0.88 21.97
CA ILE A 170 -3.15 1.17 20.55
C ILE A 170 -2.19 2.24 20.03
N ASP A 171 -1.46 1.88 18.99
CA ASP A 171 -0.59 2.77 18.24
C ASP A 171 -1.33 3.24 16.97
N TRP A 172 -1.08 4.48 16.54
CA TRP A 172 -1.60 5.04 15.29
C TRP A 172 -0.45 5.23 14.32
N VAL A 173 -0.47 4.47 13.24
CA VAL A 173 0.56 4.52 12.20
C VAL A 173 0.02 5.36 11.06
N ILE A 174 0.80 6.32 10.59
CA ILE A 174 0.45 7.17 9.45
C ILE A 174 1.59 7.10 8.44
N TYR A 175 1.26 6.87 7.18
CA TYR A 175 2.25 6.67 6.12
C TYR A 175 1.74 7.12 4.76
N THR A 176 2.66 7.21 3.82
CA THR A 176 2.35 7.48 2.41
C THR A 176 2.37 6.19 1.61
N GLN A 177 1.33 5.95 0.82
CA GLN A 177 1.24 4.85 -0.14
C GLN A 177 0.65 5.37 -1.45
N ASP A 178 1.29 5.05 -2.57
CA ASP A 178 0.88 5.49 -3.92
C ASP A 178 0.66 7.01 -4.03
N GLY A 179 1.50 7.76 -3.32
CA GLY A 179 1.42 9.22 -3.26
C GLY A 179 0.24 9.77 -2.46
N ARG A 180 -0.47 8.94 -1.70
CA ARG A 180 -1.61 9.32 -0.83
C ARG A 180 -1.29 9.02 0.62
N MET A 181 -1.88 9.78 1.54
CA MET A 181 -1.78 9.45 2.97
C MET A 181 -2.72 8.30 3.31
N LYS A 182 -2.24 7.38 4.13
CA LYS A 182 -2.99 6.30 4.78
C LYS A 182 -2.63 6.24 6.26
N TYR A 183 -3.50 5.61 7.04
CA TYR A 183 -3.26 5.35 8.44
C TYR A 183 -3.85 4.01 8.83
N ASP A 184 -3.31 3.38 9.87
CA ASP A 184 -3.90 2.20 10.51
C ASP A 184 -3.77 2.29 12.04
N PHE A 185 -4.66 1.57 12.72
CA PHE A 185 -4.59 1.38 14.17
C PHE A 185 -4.01 0.00 14.45
N VAL A 186 -2.89 -0.04 15.18
CA VAL A 186 -2.21 -1.27 15.59
C VAL A 186 -2.46 -1.50 17.08
N LEU A 187 -3.22 -2.54 17.38
CA LEU A 187 -3.62 -2.93 18.72
C LEU A 187 -2.70 -4.05 19.21
N ARG A 188 -2.12 -3.86 20.39
CA ARG A 188 -1.42 -4.92 21.13
C ARG A 188 -2.42 -5.96 21.65
N PRO A 189 -1.98 -7.19 21.97
CA PRO A 189 -2.80 -8.18 22.63
C PRO A 189 -3.57 -7.62 23.83
N GLY A 190 -4.89 -7.82 23.84
CA GLY A 190 -5.80 -7.38 24.88
C GLY A 190 -6.21 -5.90 24.85
N ALA A 191 -5.74 -5.10 23.90
CA ALA A 191 -6.19 -3.71 23.76
C ALA A 191 -7.66 -3.64 23.31
N ASP A 192 -8.40 -2.64 23.80
CA ASP A 192 -9.84 -2.49 23.54
C ASP A 192 -10.09 -1.64 22.26
N PRO A 193 -10.55 -2.24 21.16
CA PRO A 193 -10.82 -1.51 19.91
C PRO A 193 -11.95 -0.48 20.04
N ASN A 194 -12.83 -0.59 21.04
CA ASN A 194 -13.95 0.36 21.23
C ASN A 194 -13.46 1.74 21.68
N LEU A 195 -12.20 1.87 22.09
CA LEU A 195 -11.57 3.16 22.40
C LEU A 195 -11.39 4.03 21.15
N ILE A 196 -11.30 3.41 19.97
CA ILE A 196 -11.09 4.13 18.71
C ILE A 196 -12.41 4.78 18.29
N ARG A 197 -12.49 6.09 18.55
CA ARG A 197 -13.68 6.91 18.27
C ARG A 197 -13.27 8.12 17.47
N LEU A 198 -13.74 8.20 16.24
CA LEU A 198 -13.36 9.23 15.27
C LEU A 198 -14.47 10.26 15.11
N ARG A 199 -14.12 11.51 14.84
CA ARG A 199 -15.09 12.56 14.50
C ARG A 199 -14.53 13.47 13.43
N TYR A 200 -15.30 13.67 12.35
CA TYR A 200 -15.00 14.68 11.36
C TYR A 200 -15.68 16.00 11.72
N ARG A 201 -14.93 17.10 11.70
CA ARG A 201 -15.44 18.47 11.84
C ARG A 201 -15.09 19.27 10.60
N GLY A 202 -16.00 20.12 10.16
CA GLY A 202 -15.84 20.89 8.92
C GLY A 202 -16.31 20.15 7.67
N ALA A 203 -16.86 18.93 7.78
CA ALA A 203 -17.60 18.33 6.68
C ALA A 203 -19.01 18.94 6.60
N GLU A 204 -19.55 19.12 5.40
CA GLU A 204 -20.97 19.44 5.19
C GLU A 204 -21.87 18.25 5.51
N GLY A 205 -21.32 17.04 5.41
CA GLY A 205 -21.96 15.80 5.81
C GLY A 205 -20.99 14.63 5.78
N LEU A 206 -21.26 13.65 6.64
CA LEU A 206 -20.66 12.32 6.58
C LEU A 206 -21.69 11.34 6.05
N ARG A 207 -21.30 10.51 5.08
CA ARG A 207 -22.17 9.51 4.47
C ARG A 207 -21.48 8.16 4.41
N LEU A 208 -22.10 7.15 5.01
CA LEU A 208 -21.71 5.76 4.81
C LEU A 208 -22.35 5.25 3.51
N ASN A 209 -21.54 4.72 2.61
CA ASN A 209 -21.95 4.23 1.30
C ASN A 209 -22.31 2.74 1.35
N ASN A 210 -23.03 2.26 0.32
CA ASN A 210 -23.46 0.87 0.24
C ASN A 210 -22.31 -0.14 0.07
N ASP A 211 -21.15 0.32 -0.42
CA ASP A 211 -19.92 -0.47 -0.53
C ASP A 211 -19.09 -0.46 0.77
N GLY A 212 -19.61 0.15 1.84
CA GLY A 212 -18.95 0.27 3.14
C GLY A 212 -17.96 1.43 3.26
N SER A 213 -17.72 2.17 2.16
CA SER A 213 -16.86 3.37 2.19
C SER A 213 -17.52 4.54 2.93
N LEU A 214 -16.72 5.45 3.47
CA LEU A 214 -17.19 6.67 4.13
C LEU A 214 -16.81 7.89 3.29
N THR A 215 -17.78 8.75 3.00
CA THR A 215 -17.55 10.02 2.30
C THR A 215 -17.77 11.21 3.24
N ALA A 216 -16.80 12.11 3.30
CA ALA A 216 -16.89 13.43 3.94
C ALA A 216 -16.96 14.52 2.86
N GLY A 217 -18.12 15.17 2.73
CA GLY A 217 -18.33 16.26 1.78
C GLY A 217 -17.77 17.58 2.30
N THR A 218 -17.17 18.37 1.41
CA THR A 218 -16.71 19.73 1.68
C THR A 218 -17.11 20.67 0.52
N PRO A 219 -17.13 21.99 0.73
CA PRO A 219 -17.38 22.96 -0.34
C PRO A 219 -16.40 22.86 -1.53
N LEU A 220 -15.21 22.29 -1.30
CA LEU A 220 -14.15 22.16 -2.31
C LEU A 220 -14.03 20.72 -2.88
N GLY A 221 -14.98 19.84 -2.58
CA GLY A 221 -14.99 18.45 -3.03
C GLY A 221 -15.19 17.45 -1.91
N GLU A 222 -15.07 16.16 -2.23
CA GLU A 222 -15.31 15.07 -1.28
C GLU A 222 -14.02 14.32 -0.94
N ILE A 223 -13.89 13.89 0.31
CA ILE A 223 -12.91 12.87 0.72
C ILE A 223 -13.66 11.55 0.89
N THR A 224 -13.12 10.48 0.32
CA THR A 224 -13.69 9.14 0.51
C THR A 224 -12.63 8.21 1.11
N GLU A 225 -13.00 7.55 2.20
CA GLU A 225 -12.26 6.45 2.82
C GLU A 225 -12.89 5.14 2.38
N ALA A 226 -12.08 4.20 1.90
CA ALA A 226 -12.55 2.86 1.55
C ALA A 226 -13.13 2.15 2.79
N ALA A 227 -13.93 1.11 2.57
CA ALA A 227 -14.37 0.26 3.67
C ALA A 227 -13.14 -0.27 4.45
N PRO A 228 -13.19 -0.32 5.78
CA PRO A 228 -12.04 -0.74 6.56
C PRO A 228 -11.78 -2.22 6.34
N HIS A 229 -10.50 -2.59 6.38
CA HIS A 229 -10.05 -3.97 6.41
C HIS A 229 -9.35 -4.22 7.74
N SER A 230 -9.50 -5.40 8.34
CA SER A 230 -8.78 -5.72 9.58
C SER A 230 -8.22 -7.12 9.52
N PHE A 231 -7.10 -7.36 10.21
CA PHE A 231 -6.51 -8.70 10.27
C PHE A 231 -5.72 -8.92 11.56
N THR A 232 -5.59 -10.19 11.89
CA THR A 232 -4.63 -10.72 12.86
C THR A 232 -3.66 -11.64 12.11
N GLU A 233 -2.63 -12.15 12.79
CA GLU A 233 -1.78 -13.21 12.23
C GLU A 233 -2.54 -14.48 11.82
N ARG A 234 -3.76 -14.71 12.35
CA ARG A 234 -4.62 -15.85 11.97
C ARG A 234 -5.50 -15.57 10.75
N GLY A 235 -5.45 -14.37 10.19
CA GLY A 235 -6.18 -13.99 9.00
C GLY A 235 -7.10 -12.78 9.21
N VAL A 236 -7.98 -12.60 8.24
CA VAL A 236 -8.88 -11.44 8.14
C VAL A 236 -9.90 -11.45 9.27
N VAL A 237 -10.12 -10.29 9.88
CA VAL A 237 -11.22 -9.98 10.79
C VAL A 237 -12.15 -9.05 10.04
N GLY A 238 -13.39 -9.48 9.78
CA GLY A 238 -14.37 -8.62 9.10
C GLY A 238 -14.55 -7.33 9.89
N SER A 239 -14.55 -6.19 9.19
CA SER A 239 -14.69 -4.88 9.81
C SER A 239 -15.54 -3.93 8.96
N SER A 240 -16.19 -2.99 9.63
CA SER A 240 -17.01 -1.97 8.97
C SER A 240 -17.08 -0.69 9.80
N PHE A 241 -17.32 0.43 9.12
CA PHE A 241 -17.62 1.69 9.78
C PHE A 241 -19.02 1.68 10.40
N VAL A 242 -19.13 2.25 11.60
CA VAL A 242 -20.41 2.54 12.26
C VAL A 242 -20.48 4.03 12.55
N LEU A 243 -21.37 4.74 11.85
CA LEU A 243 -21.63 6.15 12.07
C LEU A 243 -22.82 6.30 13.04
N HIS A 244 -22.55 6.83 14.23
CA HIS A 244 -23.53 7.05 15.28
C HIS A 244 -24.31 8.36 15.07
N ALA A 245 -25.49 8.45 15.69
CA ALA A 245 -26.37 9.62 15.55
C ALA A 245 -25.75 10.94 16.05
N ASP A 246 -24.76 10.87 16.94
CA ASP A 246 -23.99 12.02 17.45
C ASP A 246 -22.77 12.37 16.58
N GLY A 247 -22.67 11.78 15.38
CA GLY A 247 -21.61 12.00 14.41
C GLY A 247 -20.27 11.38 14.78
N VAL A 248 -20.22 10.51 15.80
CA VAL A 248 -19.03 9.70 16.09
C VAL A 248 -18.99 8.51 15.13
N LEU A 249 -17.80 8.23 14.61
CA LEU A 249 -17.51 7.07 13.81
C LEU A 249 -16.70 6.06 14.64
N THR A 250 -17.11 4.80 14.63
CA THR A 250 -16.39 3.68 15.26
C THR A 250 -16.25 2.52 14.27
N PHE A 251 -15.54 1.47 14.68
CA PHE A 251 -15.41 0.23 13.92
C PHE A 251 -16.27 -0.86 14.55
N ALA A 252 -17.07 -1.56 13.74
CA ALA A 252 -17.58 -2.87 14.10
C ALA A 252 -16.58 -3.93 13.62
N LEU A 253 -16.33 -4.94 14.45
CA LEU A 253 -15.40 -6.03 14.19
C LEU A 253 -16.11 -7.36 14.39
N ASP A 254 -15.83 -8.32 13.51
CA ASP A 254 -16.18 -9.72 13.72
C ASP A 254 -15.41 -10.30 14.92
N GLN A 255 -15.83 -11.48 15.38
CA GLN A 255 -15.14 -12.17 16.48
C GLN A 255 -13.70 -12.50 16.08
N TYR A 256 -12.75 -12.18 16.97
CA TYR A 256 -11.34 -12.51 16.84
C TYR A 256 -10.76 -12.95 18.19
N ASP A 257 -9.56 -13.54 18.18
CA ASP A 257 -8.83 -13.90 19.39
C ASP A 257 -8.14 -12.66 19.98
N PRO A 258 -8.59 -12.12 21.14
CA PRO A 258 -8.03 -10.89 21.70
C PRO A 258 -6.63 -11.06 22.25
N THR A 259 -6.10 -12.29 22.32
CA THR A 259 -4.70 -12.54 22.71
C THR A 259 -3.71 -12.26 21.58
N LEU A 260 -4.20 -12.00 20.37
CA LEU A 260 -3.39 -11.66 19.21
C LEU A 260 -3.36 -10.15 18.96
N PRO A 261 -2.28 -9.62 18.37
CA PRO A 261 -2.30 -8.27 17.81
C PRO A 261 -3.36 -8.15 16.71
N LEU A 262 -3.99 -6.97 16.63
CA LEU A 262 -4.98 -6.64 15.60
C LEU A 262 -4.56 -5.37 14.87
N THR A 263 -4.62 -5.37 13.55
CA THR A 263 -4.48 -4.16 12.73
C THR A 263 -5.83 -3.80 12.12
N ILE A 264 -6.25 -2.54 12.26
CA ILE A 264 -7.49 -2.00 11.70
C ILE A 264 -7.17 -0.94 10.65
N ASP A 265 -7.80 -1.09 9.49
CA ASP A 265 -7.72 -0.26 8.29
C ASP A 265 -6.31 -0.08 7.68
N PRO A 266 -5.49 -1.14 7.57
CA PRO A 266 -4.24 -1.06 6.82
C PRO A 266 -4.55 -0.80 5.34
N ALA A 267 -3.64 -0.11 4.66
CA ALA A 267 -3.70 0.01 3.23
C ALA A 267 -3.43 -1.36 2.59
N LEU A 268 -4.46 -1.94 1.97
CA LEU A 268 -4.32 -3.18 1.21
C LEU A 268 -3.52 -2.89 -0.07
N VAL A 269 -2.28 -3.39 -0.15
CA VAL A 269 -1.45 -3.27 -1.35
C VAL A 269 -1.94 -4.22 -2.43
N TRP A 270 -2.03 -5.52 -2.11
CA TRP A 270 -2.65 -6.54 -2.94
C TRP A 270 -2.93 -7.78 -2.09
N ALA A 271 -3.85 -8.63 -2.59
CA ALA A 271 -4.06 -9.98 -2.10
C ALA A 271 -4.54 -10.85 -3.25
N THR A 272 -4.21 -12.13 -3.22
CA THR A 272 -4.69 -13.11 -4.20
C THR A 272 -4.84 -14.47 -3.55
N TYR A 273 -5.58 -15.37 -4.19
CA TYR A 273 -5.54 -16.79 -3.91
C TYR A 273 -4.62 -17.47 -4.92
N TYR A 274 -4.05 -18.61 -4.55
CA TYR A 274 -3.18 -19.38 -5.43
C TYR A 274 -3.43 -20.87 -5.25
N GLY A 275 -3.88 -21.53 -6.32
CA GLY A 275 -4.34 -22.92 -6.33
C GLY A 275 -5.24 -23.22 -7.53
N GLY A 276 -5.50 -24.50 -7.77
CA GLY A 276 -6.36 -25.01 -8.82
C GLY A 276 -7.64 -25.65 -8.29
N SER A 277 -8.10 -26.69 -8.99
CA SER A 277 -9.39 -27.34 -8.70
C SER A 277 -9.36 -28.41 -7.62
N ASP A 278 -8.18 -28.78 -7.13
CA ASP A 278 -7.99 -29.81 -6.12
C ASP A 278 -7.24 -29.25 -4.90
N TRP A 279 -6.73 -30.12 -4.04
CA TRP A 279 -6.06 -29.75 -2.82
C TRP A 279 -4.67 -29.14 -3.10
N ASP A 280 -4.47 -27.92 -2.58
CA ASP A 280 -3.23 -27.17 -2.69
C ASP A 280 -2.80 -26.65 -1.32
N GLN A 281 -1.51 -26.73 -1.03
CA GLN A 281 -0.95 -26.28 0.24
C GLN A 281 0.38 -25.57 0.02
N SER A 282 0.47 -24.31 0.44
CA SER A 282 1.74 -23.59 0.58
C SER A 282 2.46 -24.03 1.86
N ASN A 283 3.76 -24.30 1.77
CA ASN A 283 4.61 -24.66 2.91
C ASN A 283 5.64 -23.57 3.25
N ALA A 284 6.05 -22.76 2.27
CA ALA A 284 7.06 -21.72 2.48
C ALA A 284 6.85 -20.50 1.59
N VAL A 285 7.33 -19.35 2.08
CA VAL A 285 7.35 -18.07 1.37
C VAL A 285 8.72 -17.40 1.54
N SER A 286 9.20 -16.71 0.50
CA SER A 286 10.44 -15.92 0.53
C SER A 286 10.33 -14.71 -0.41
N THR A 287 11.30 -13.80 -0.33
CA THR A 287 11.38 -12.60 -1.18
C THR A 287 12.79 -12.41 -1.72
N ASP A 288 12.91 -11.93 -2.96
CA ASP A 288 14.20 -11.53 -3.53
C ASP A 288 14.54 -10.04 -3.26
N PRO A 289 15.78 -9.57 -3.53
CA PRO A 289 16.15 -8.17 -3.33
C PRO A 289 15.37 -7.15 -4.18
N ALA A 290 14.65 -7.59 -5.21
CA ALA A 290 13.78 -6.73 -6.02
C ALA A 290 12.34 -6.64 -5.47
N GLY A 291 12.04 -7.34 -4.36
CA GLY A 291 10.73 -7.36 -3.74
C GLY A 291 9.74 -8.32 -4.40
N ASN A 292 10.20 -9.25 -5.24
CA ASN A 292 9.33 -10.31 -5.75
C ASN A 292 9.08 -11.34 -4.64
N VAL A 293 7.88 -11.91 -4.60
CA VAL A 293 7.45 -12.91 -3.63
C VAL A 293 7.47 -14.30 -4.26
N TYR A 294 8.07 -15.28 -3.58
CA TYR A 294 8.11 -16.67 -3.99
C TYR A 294 7.33 -17.52 -3.00
N ILE A 295 6.45 -18.39 -3.50
CA ILE A 295 5.71 -19.35 -2.67
C ILE A 295 6.01 -20.75 -3.18
N ALA A 296 6.31 -21.66 -2.24
CA ALA A 296 6.53 -23.06 -2.50
C ALA A 296 5.56 -23.93 -1.71
N GLY A 297 5.22 -25.09 -2.26
CA GLY A 297 4.26 -25.98 -1.64
C GLY A 297 4.08 -27.28 -2.41
N ARG A 298 2.91 -27.88 -2.22
CA ARG A 298 2.48 -29.09 -2.94
C ARG A 298 1.04 -28.96 -3.44
N THR A 299 0.73 -29.70 -4.49
CA THR A 299 -0.53 -29.57 -5.22
C THR A 299 -0.98 -30.91 -5.79
N LEU A 300 -2.30 -31.17 -5.72
CA LEU A 300 -2.99 -32.18 -6.52
C LEU A 300 -3.70 -31.57 -7.75
N SER A 301 -3.61 -30.26 -7.91
CA SER A 301 -4.26 -29.52 -8.99
C SER A 301 -3.45 -29.58 -10.27
N ASN A 302 -4.09 -29.96 -11.38
CA ASN A 302 -3.50 -29.94 -12.73
C ASN A 302 -3.75 -28.63 -13.51
N ASN A 303 -4.32 -27.63 -12.87
CA ASN A 303 -4.68 -26.34 -13.43
C ASN A 303 -4.31 -25.20 -12.49
N ASN A 304 -4.18 -23.98 -13.02
CA ASN A 304 -3.89 -22.74 -12.30
C ASN A 304 -2.60 -22.70 -11.45
N ILE A 305 -1.78 -23.75 -11.44
CA ILE A 305 -0.46 -23.73 -10.81
C ILE A 305 0.57 -23.14 -11.78
N SER A 306 1.03 -23.89 -12.79
CA SER A 306 2.13 -23.46 -13.64
C SER A 306 1.77 -22.35 -14.63
N ALA A 307 2.73 -21.48 -14.92
CA ALA A 307 2.69 -20.50 -16.00
C ALA A 307 4.10 -20.04 -16.35
N GLY A 308 4.65 -20.49 -17.48
CA GLY A 308 5.89 -19.95 -18.04
C GLY A 308 7.19 -20.31 -17.31
N GLY A 309 7.12 -21.14 -16.26
CA GLY A 309 8.29 -21.67 -15.57
C GLY A 309 8.83 -22.97 -16.18
N HIS A 310 9.69 -23.66 -15.42
CA HIS A 310 10.39 -24.88 -15.84
C HIS A 310 9.49 -25.99 -16.38
N ASP A 311 8.42 -26.33 -15.67
CA ASP A 311 7.46 -27.36 -16.03
C ASP A 311 6.02 -26.82 -15.92
N ASN A 312 5.29 -27.04 -17.01
CA ASN A 312 3.89 -26.63 -17.15
C ASN A 312 2.93 -27.83 -17.17
N THR A 313 3.43 -29.02 -16.91
CA THR A 313 2.66 -30.26 -16.86
C THR A 313 2.70 -30.83 -15.46
N TYR A 314 1.53 -31.13 -14.91
CA TYR A 314 1.42 -31.87 -13.66
C TYR A 314 1.82 -33.33 -13.90
N GLY A 315 2.92 -33.76 -13.27
CA GLY A 315 3.51 -35.10 -13.37
C GLY A 315 2.91 -36.10 -12.38
N GLY A 316 2.46 -35.62 -11.22
CA GLY A 316 2.09 -36.45 -10.08
C GLY A 316 0.89 -37.39 -10.29
N GLY A 317 -0.04 -37.08 -11.20
CA GLY A 317 -1.19 -37.94 -11.50
C GLY A 317 -2.14 -38.11 -10.32
N TYR A 318 -1.94 -39.13 -9.48
CA TYR A 318 -2.65 -39.32 -8.20
C TYR A 318 -1.83 -38.83 -6.98
N TYR A 319 -0.58 -38.44 -7.21
CA TYR A 319 0.40 -38.01 -6.22
C TYR A 319 0.61 -36.50 -6.29
N ASN A 320 1.06 -35.89 -5.20
CA ASN A 320 1.31 -34.46 -5.18
C ASN A 320 2.56 -34.12 -5.98
N ASP A 321 2.53 -33.02 -6.72
CA ASP A 321 3.76 -32.38 -7.20
C ASP A 321 4.13 -31.23 -6.26
N ALA A 322 5.42 -30.93 -6.14
CA ALA A 322 5.82 -29.66 -5.58
C ALA A 322 5.46 -28.55 -6.57
N PHE A 323 5.27 -27.32 -6.08
CA PHE A 323 5.20 -26.16 -6.95
C PHE A 323 6.09 -25.04 -6.45
N LEU A 324 6.43 -24.14 -7.37
CA LEU A 324 7.07 -22.87 -7.09
C LEU A 324 6.42 -21.78 -7.94
N VAL A 325 6.05 -20.66 -7.31
CA VAL A 325 5.48 -19.49 -7.99
C VAL A 325 6.21 -18.23 -7.59
N LYS A 326 6.35 -17.31 -8.54
CA LYS A 326 6.88 -15.96 -8.36
C LYS A 326 5.82 -14.91 -8.67
N PHE A 327 5.65 -13.96 -7.76
CA PHE A 327 4.86 -12.73 -7.94
C PHE A 327 5.76 -11.51 -7.87
N ASP A 328 5.39 -10.43 -8.55
CA ASP A 328 6.00 -9.12 -8.32
C ASP A 328 5.48 -8.47 -7.02
N GLY A 329 6.05 -7.32 -6.66
CA GLY A 329 5.64 -6.56 -5.48
C GLY A 329 4.21 -6.02 -5.51
N ASN A 330 3.52 -6.11 -6.66
CA ASN A 330 2.13 -5.70 -6.86
C ASN A 330 1.16 -6.90 -6.91
N GLY A 331 1.66 -8.13 -6.69
CA GLY A 331 0.86 -9.35 -6.71
C GLY A 331 0.59 -9.91 -8.11
N VAL A 332 1.29 -9.44 -9.14
CA VAL A 332 1.20 -10.01 -10.50
C VAL A 332 2.05 -11.27 -10.57
N ARG A 333 1.45 -12.40 -10.95
CA ARG A 333 2.19 -13.65 -11.17
C ARG A 333 3.12 -13.49 -12.37
N LEU A 334 4.43 -13.57 -12.12
CA LEU A 334 5.47 -13.48 -13.15
C LEU A 334 5.69 -14.83 -13.83
N TRP A 335 5.84 -15.88 -13.03
CA TRP A 335 5.88 -17.25 -13.53
C TRP A 335 5.54 -18.25 -12.41
N ALA A 336 5.23 -19.48 -12.80
CA ALA A 336 5.04 -20.60 -11.90
C ALA A 336 5.40 -21.92 -12.58
N THR A 337 5.76 -22.92 -11.78
CA THR A 337 6.15 -24.24 -12.25
C THR A 337 5.66 -25.34 -11.31
N TYR A 338 5.31 -26.49 -11.88
CA TYR A 338 5.36 -27.75 -11.15
C TYR A 338 6.82 -28.17 -10.95
N TYR A 339 7.08 -29.00 -9.96
CA TYR A 339 8.37 -29.62 -9.74
C TYR A 339 8.17 -31.00 -9.10
N GLY A 340 8.30 -32.04 -9.91
CA GLY A 340 7.96 -33.39 -9.50
C GLY A 340 8.01 -34.34 -10.68
N GLY A 341 7.88 -35.63 -10.37
CA GLY A 341 7.93 -36.72 -11.32
C GLY A 341 6.65 -37.56 -11.25
N ASN A 342 6.82 -38.85 -11.00
CA ASN A 342 5.77 -39.86 -11.13
C ASN A 342 5.21 -40.36 -9.78
N GLN A 343 5.63 -39.78 -8.67
CA GLN A 343 5.23 -40.09 -7.28
C GLN A 343 5.14 -38.79 -6.46
N ASP A 344 4.99 -38.88 -5.13
CA ASP A 344 4.83 -37.70 -4.28
C ASP A 344 6.09 -36.83 -4.22
N ASP A 345 5.90 -35.53 -4.43
CA ASP A 345 6.91 -34.50 -4.40
C ASP A 345 6.42 -33.30 -3.58
N ILE A 346 7.23 -32.84 -2.63
CA ILE A 346 6.81 -31.81 -1.67
C ILE A 346 7.88 -30.73 -1.52
N GLY A 347 7.55 -29.50 -1.92
CA GLY A 347 8.35 -28.32 -1.65
C GLY A 347 8.14 -27.84 -0.22
N GLN A 348 9.20 -27.87 0.61
CA GLN A 348 9.14 -27.51 2.03
C GLN A 348 9.78 -26.16 2.35
N ALA A 349 10.79 -25.74 1.60
CA ALA A 349 11.51 -24.52 1.85
C ALA A 349 11.88 -23.81 0.55
N VAL A 350 11.85 -22.47 0.57
CA VAL A 350 12.26 -21.62 -0.55
C VAL A 350 13.14 -20.48 -0.03
N CYS A 351 14.21 -20.17 -0.75
CA CYS A 351 15.04 -19.01 -0.49
C CYS A 351 15.65 -18.44 -1.78
N THR A 352 16.13 -17.21 -1.74
CA THR A 352 16.73 -16.54 -2.90
C THR A 352 18.15 -16.06 -2.60
N ASP A 353 19.02 -16.06 -3.60
CA ASP A 353 20.34 -15.42 -3.50
C ASP A 353 20.28 -13.92 -3.85
N GLN A 354 21.40 -13.21 -3.69
CA GLN A 354 21.52 -11.77 -3.96
C GLN A 354 21.32 -11.40 -5.43
N THR A 355 21.41 -12.39 -6.34
CA THR A 355 21.16 -12.20 -7.77
C THR A 355 19.72 -12.53 -8.18
N GLY A 356 18.88 -12.93 -7.22
CA GLY A 356 17.48 -13.28 -7.45
C GLY A 356 17.25 -14.70 -7.97
N ASN A 357 18.28 -15.57 -8.00
CA ASN A 357 18.04 -16.99 -8.25
C ASN A 357 17.33 -17.58 -7.03
N VAL A 358 16.46 -18.55 -7.28
CA VAL A 358 15.63 -19.18 -6.24
C VAL A 358 16.02 -20.63 -6.06
N TYR A 359 16.06 -21.05 -4.80
CA TYR A 359 16.33 -22.41 -4.38
C TYR A 359 15.06 -22.97 -3.75
N LEU A 360 14.68 -24.17 -4.17
CA LEU A 360 13.58 -24.94 -3.59
C LEU A 360 14.19 -26.22 -2.99
N ALA A 361 13.82 -26.50 -1.75
CA ALA A 361 14.20 -27.73 -1.07
C ALA A 361 12.95 -28.46 -0.55
N GLY A 362 13.04 -29.77 -0.46
CA GLY A 362 11.94 -30.63 -0.15
C GLY A 362 12.32 -32.09 -0.22
N TYR A 363 11.33 -32.96 -0.35
CA TYR A 363 11.54 -34.40 -0.49
C TYR A 363 10.64 -34.98 -1.58
N THR A 364 11.08 -36.13 -2.09
CA THR A 364 10.56 -36.74 -3.30
C THR A 364 10.57 -38.26 -3.18
N GLU A 365 9.48 -38.88 -3.64
CA GLU A 365 9.42 -40.31 -3.93
C GLU A 365 9.71 -40.59 -5.43
N SER A 366 9.62 -39.56 -6.26
CA SER A 366 9.83 -39.59 -7.71
C SER A 366 11.29 -39.88 -8.10
N SER A 367 11.49 -40.86 -8.99
CA SER A 367 12.82 -41.18 -9.53
C SER A 367 13.17 -40.39 -10.79
N SER A 368 12.27 -39.51 -11.25
CA SER A 368 12.39 -38.76 -12.50
C SER A 368 12.06 -37.28 -12.28
N SER A 369 12.48 -36.43 -13.21
CA SER A 369 12.17 -34.99 -13.23
C SER A 369 12.71 -34.12 -12.07
N ILE A 370 13.41 -34.70 -11.08
CA ILE A 370 14.08 -33.95 -10.01
C ILE A 370 15.48 -33.49 -10.42
N ALA A 371 16.43 -34.43 -10.48
CA ALA A 371 17.84 -34.07 -10.60
C ALA A 371 18.30 -33.83 -12.05
N ALA A 372 19.14 -32.81 -12.21
CA ALA A 372 19.84 -32.50 -13.46
C ALA A 372 21.11 -31.71 -13.15
N GLY A 373 22.28 -32.28 -13.43
CA GLY A 373 23.56 -31.59 -13.26
C GLY A 373 23.98 -31.34 -11.80
N GLY A 374 23.31 -31.99 -10.84
CA GLY A 374 23.57 -31.85 -9.41
C GLY A 374 24.51 -32.93 -8.84
N HIS A 375 24.64 -32.92 -7.51
CA HIS A 375 25.50 -33.84 -6.74
C HIS A 375 25.12 -35.31 -6.94
N GLN A 376 23.82 -35.61 -6.82
CA GLN A 376 23.23 -36.94 -6.93
C GLN A 376 22.11 -36.88 -7.97
N ASN A 377 22.30 -37.57 -9.09
CA ASN A 377 21.36 -37.60 -10.22
C ASN A 377 20.46 -38.85 -10.23
N THR A 378 20.62 -39.74 -9.25
CA THR A 378 19.84 -40.97 -9.10
C THR A 378 19.32 -41.07 -7.67
N LYS A 379 18.02 -41.29 -7.53
CA LYS A 379 17.34 -41.42 -6.23
C LYS A 379 17.63 -42.77 -5.55
N GLY A 380 17.62 -42.77 -4.22
CA GLY A 380 17.53 -43.97 -3.39
C GLY A 380 16.22 -44.74 -3.57
N PRO A 381 16.11 -45.93 -2.95
CA PRO A 381 14.93 -46.79 -3.07
C PRO A 381 13.69 -46.25 -2.35
N TYR A 382 13.85 -45.32 -1.39
CA TYR A 382 12.77 -44.70 -0.62
C TYR A 382 12.77 -43.19 -0.83
N THR A 383 12.05 -42.42 -0.03
CA THR A 383 12.03 -40.95 -0.08
C THR A 383 13.43 -40.37 0.10
N ASP A 384 13.86 -39.52 -0.83
CA ASP A 384 15.08 -38.73 -0.68
C ASP A 384 14.71 -37.25 -0.56
N ALA A 385 15.56 -36.46 0.07
CA ALA A 385 15.49 -35.01 -0.05
C ALA A 385 15.90 -34.58 -1.46
N PHE A 386 15.50 -33.37 -1.86
CA PHE A 386 15.99 -32.73 -3.07
C PHE A 386 16.36 -31.27 -2.82
N LEU A 387 17.26 -30.77 -3.65
CA LEU A 387 17.57 -29.36 -3.76
C LEU A 387 17.64 -28.98 -5.23
N VAL A 388 16.96 -27.89 -5.60
CA VAL A 388 16.95 -27.37 -6.96
C VAL A 388 17.17 -25.87 -6.96
N LYS A 389 17.86 -25.39 -8.00
CA LYS A 389 18.08 -23.97 -8.26
C LYS A 389 17.44 -23.56 -9.59
N PHE A 390 16.71 -22.46 -9.58
CA PHE A 390 16.19 -21.79 -10.78
C PHE A 390 16.78 -20.39 -10.92
N ASP A 391 16.87 -19.90 -12.15
CA ASP A 391 17.16 -18.49 -12.40
C ASP A 391 15.93 -17.58 -12.19
N THR A 392 16.09 -16.29 -12.46
CA THR A 392 15.05 -15.28 -12.26
C THR A 392 13.83 -15.46 -13.16
N ASP A 393 13.98 -16.19 -14.27
CA ASP A 393 12.96 -16.46 -15.29
C ASP A 393 12.29 -17.83 -15.07
N GLY A 394 12.64 -18.53 -13.99
CA GLY A 394 12.05 -19.81 -13.63
C GLY A 394 12.65 -20.99 -14.41
N VAL A 395 13.81 -20.81 -15.06
CA VAL A 395 14.52 -21.89 -15.73
C VAL A 395 15.36 -22.66 -14.71
N ARG A 396 15.20 -23.98 -14.68
CA ARG A 396 16.00 -24.85 -13.81
C ARG A 396 17.46 -24.84 -14.23
N LEU A 397 18.34 -24.38 -13.35
CA LEU A 397 19.79 -24.36 -13.55
C LEU A 397 20.41 -25.71 -13.22
N TRP A 398 20.06 -26.28 -12.07
CA TRP A 398 20.45 -27.62 -11.65
C TRP A 398 19.49 -28.16 -10.58
N GLY A 399 19.45 -29.47 -10.43
CA GLY A 399 18.72 -30.16 -9.37
C GLY A 399 19.48 -31.39 -8.89
N THR A 400 19.33 -31.76 -7.63
CA THR A 400 19.97 -32.92 -7.02
C THR A 400 19.02 -33.63 -6.07
N TYR A 401 19.11 -34.95 -6.00
CA TYR A 401 18.67 -35.68 -4.82
C TYR A 401 19.69 -35.50 -3.68
N TYR A 402 19.29 -35.84 -2.47
CA TYR A 402 20.15 -35.94 -1.30
C TYR A 402 19.58 -37.00 -0.36
N GLY A 403 20.22 -38.18 -0.33
CA GLY A 403 19.72 -39.29 0.48
C GLY A 403 20.51 -40.58 0.27
N GLY A 404 20.06 -41.64 0.92
CA GLY A 404 20.70 -42.95 0.94
C GLY A 404 19.74 -44.12 0.74
N GLY A 405 19.98 -45.23 1.45
CA GLY A 405 19.15 -46.44 1.37
C GLY A 405 17.90 -46.41 2.25
N SER A 406 17.53 -45.25 2.80
CA SER A 406 16.46 -45.07 3.79
C SER A 406 15.64 -43.82 3.46
N ILE A 407 14.74 -43.43 4.34
CA ILE A 407 13.94 -42.21 4.18
C ILE A 407 14.77 -41.00 4.63
N ASP A 408 14.94 -40.04 3.75
CA ASP A 408 15.63 -38.77 3.97
C ASP A 408 14.68 -37.61 3.60
N TYR A 409 14.56 -36.60 4.46
CA TYR A 409 13.65 -35.46 4.31
C TYR A 409 14.38 -34.13 4.18
#